data_AF-A0A4Q7XX42-F1
#
_entry.id   AF-A0A4Q7XX42-F1
#
_cell.length_a   1.000
_cell.length_b   1.000
_cell.length_c   1.000
_cell.angle_alpha   90.00
_cell.angle_beta   90.00
_cell.angle_gamma   90.00
#
_symmetry.space_group_name_H-M   'P 1'
#
loop_
_entity.id
_entity.type
_entity.pdbx_description
1 polymer ?
#
loop_
_entity_poly.entity_id
_entity_poly.type
_entity_poly.pdbx_seq_one_letter_code
_entity_poly.pdbx_strand_id
1 'polypeptide(L)'
;MLVLTVAAASGCGTSEKAEQPVAAKPKTVSVAAATEDFKAAVDKFDTDGGCLEQAPGTCWSEMTAVMEPARTLRKAMNADKTVGPDFWTGAYALINTMEKGIAVGEDKGAGTFSNRPDVLGSAHHLADWLDEHPLS
;
A
#
# COMPACT_ATOMS: atom_id res chain seq x y z
N MET A 1 -10.64 44.81 30.06
CA MET A 1 -9.75 45.59 29.19
C MET A 1 -8.86 44.62 28.42
N LEU A 2 -9.04 44.52 27.11
CA LEU A 2 -7.95 44.50 26.15
C LEU A 2 -8.52 44.98 24.81
N VAL A 3 -8.01 46.10 24.33
CA VAL A 3 -8.46 46.80 23.13
C VAL A 3 -7.72 46.21 21.94
N LEU A 4 -8.43 45.69 20.95
CA LEU A 4 -7.87 45.31 19.66
C LEU A 4 -7.90 46.53 18.73
N THR A 5 -6.75 47.19 18.61
CA THR A 5 -6.44 48.11 17.53
C THR A 5 -5.30 47.53 16.71
N VAL A 6 -5.60 47.11 15.48
CA VAL A 6 -4.57 46.99 14.44
C VAL A 6 -5.04 47.84 13.27
N ALA A 7 -4.21 48.85 12.99
CA ALA A 7 -4.45 49.90 12.03
C ALA A 7 -4.54 49.36 10.60
N ALA A 8 -5.52 49.88 9.87
CA ALA A 8 -5.55 49.81 8.42
C ALA A 8 -4.40 50.68 7.87
N ALA A 9 -3.42 50.05 7.23
CA ALA A 9 -2.45 50.74 6.38
C ALA A 9 -2.95 50.66 4.93
N SER A 10 -3.47 51.77 4.43
CA SER A 10 -3.72 52.01 3.02
C SER A 10 -2.39 52.23 2.29
N GLY A 11 -1.91 51.20 1.60
CA GLY A 11 -0.78 51.25 0.68
C GLY A 11 -1.22 50.91 -0.74
N CYS A 12 -1.28 51.92 -1.61
CA CYS A 12 -1.33 51.74 -3.06
C CYS A 12 0.11 51.51 -3.53
N GLY A 13 0.39 50.36 -4.13
CA GLY A 13 1.74 50.06 -4.60
C GLY A 13 1.89 48.68 -5.21
N THR A 14 1.85 48.66 -6.54
CA THR A 14 2.53 47.76 -7.48
C THR A 14 2.42 46.23 -7.33
N SER A 15 2.18 45.61 -8.47
CA SER A 15 2.03 44.18 -8.69
C SER A 15 3.25 43.36 -8.24
N GLU A 16 3.09 42.53 -7.22
CA GLU A 16 3.87 41.30 -7.08
C GLU A 16 2.89 40.15 -6.93
N LYS A 17 2.76 39.40 -8.03
CA LYS A 17 2.06 38.13 -8.07
C LYS A 17 2.79 37.22 -7.09
N ALA A 18 2.23 37.08 -5.88
CA ALA A 18 2.70 36.11 -4.91
C ALA A 18 2.74 34.75 -5.60
N GLU A 19 3.95 34.27 -5.91
CA GLU A 19 4.18 32.88 -6.23
C GLU A 19 3.68 32.10 -5.02
N GLN A 20 2.50 31.49 -5.18
CA GLN A 20 2.05 30.46 -4.26
C GLN A 20 3.21 29.46 -4.15
N PRO A 21 3.66 29.11 -2.94
CA PRO A 21 4.61 28.03 -2.78
C PRO A 21 3.99 26.82 -3.47
N VAL A 22 4.65 26.36 -4.54
CA VAL A 22 4.26 25.13 -5.23
C VAL A 22 4.21 24.08 -4.14
N ALA A 23 3.00 23.62 -3.81
CA ALA A 23 2.81 22.57 -2.84
C ALA A 23 3.74 21.43 -3.24
N ALA A 24 4.67 21.08 -2.34
CA ALA A 24 5.61 20.00 -2.58
C ALA A 24 4.77 18.79 -2.99
N LYS A 25 4.96 18.30 -4.23
CA LYS A 25 4.25 17.12 -4.71
C LYS A 25 4.43 16.03 -3.65
N PRO A 26 3.35 15.40 -3.17
CA PRO A 26 3.50 14.31 -2.22
C PRO A 26 4.49 13.31 -2.82
N LYS A 27 5.51 12.93 -2.04
CA LYS A 27 6.50 11.96 -2.47
C LYS A 27 5.76 10.65 -2.73
N THR A 28 5.49 10.34 -3.99
CA THR A 28 5.01 9.03 -4.40
C THR A 28 6.07 8.00 -4.04
N VAL A 29 5.69 6.97 -3.29
CA VAL A 29 6.56 5.83 -2.98
C VAL A 29 7.01 5.21 -4.31
N SER A 30 8.30 4.93 -4.46
CA SER A 30 8.82 4.25 -5.65
C SER A 30 8.39 2.78 -5.66
N VAL A 31 8.33 2.16 -6.84
CA VAL A 31 8.02 0.73 -6.95
C VAL A 31 9.06 -0.11 -6.22
N ALA A 32 10.35 0.24 -6.31
CA ALA A 32 11.42 -0.46 -5.62
C ALA A 32 11.23 -0.45 -4.09
N ALA A 33 10.99 0.73 -3.48
CA ALA A 33 10.77 0.82 -2.04
C ALA A 33 9.50 0.06 -1.60
N ALA A 34 8.40 0.18 -2.37
CA ALA A 34 7.17 -0.55 -2.06
C ALA A 34 7.32 -2.07 -2.24
N THR A 35 8.21 -2.51 -3.13
CA THR A 35 8.56 -3.92 -3.32
C THR A 35 9.33 -4.44 -2.12
N GLU A 36 10.36 -3.72 -1.67
CA GLU A 36 11.12 -4.07 -0.46
C GLU A 36 10.21 -4.15 0.77
N ASP A 37 9.35 -3.15 0.99
CA ASP A 37 8.41 -3.13 2.12
C ASP A 37 7.43 -4.32 2.08
N PHE A 38 6.93 -4.66 0.89
CA PHE A 38 6.04 -5.80 0.71
C PHE A 38 6.74 -7.13 1.01
N LYS A 39 7.93 -7.34 0.46
CA LYS A 39 8.69 -8.57 0.68
C LYS A 39 9.12 -8.70 2.15
N ALA A 40 9.52 -7.60 2.78
CA ALA A 40 9.81 -7.58 4.21
C ALA A 40 8.60 -7.96 5.07
N ALA A 41 7.38 -7.60 4.67
CA ALA A 41 6.17 -8.02 5.38
C ALA A 41 5.88 -9.52 5.22
N VAL A 42 6.14 -10.09 4.04
CA VAL A 42 6.05 -11.54 3.79
C VAL A 42 7.12 -12.28 4.60
N ASP A 43 8.37 -11.85 4.53
CA ASP A 43 9.48 -12.45 5.29
C ASP A 43 9.24 -12.38 6.81
N LYS A 44 8.69 -11.26 7.29
CA LYS A 44 8.31 -11.11 8.69
C LYS A 44 7.20 -12.08 9.09
N PHE A 45 6.18 -12.23 8.24
CA PHE A 45 5.11 -13.21 8.48
C PHE A 45 5.71 -14.62 8.64
N ASP A 46 6.63 -15.02 7.76
CA ASP A 46 7.28 -16.34 7.83
C ASP A 46 8.16 -16.48 9.07
N THR A 47 8.95 -15.44 9.38
CA THR A 47 9.88 -15.45 10.51
C THR A 47 9.15 -15.49 11.86
N ASP A 48 8.01 -14.79 11.98
CA ASP A 48 7.19 -14.76 13.19
C ASP A 48 6.33 -16.05 13.35
N GLY A 49 6.43 -17.01 12.42
CA GLY A 49 5.74 -18.30 12.46
C GLY A 49 4.37 -18.31 11.80
N GLY A 50 4.01 -17.24 11.09
CA GLY A 50 2.79 -17.10 10.32
C GLY A 50 1.51 -17.22 11.15
N CYS A 51 0.50 -17.89 10.59
CA CYS A 51 -0.74 -18.19 11.30
C CYS A 51 -0.53 -19.32 12.33
N LEU A 52 -0.04 -18.99 13.52
CA LEU A 52 0.21 -19.99 14.58
C LEU A 52 -1.05 -20.76 14.98
N GLU A 53 -2.20 -20.09 14.99
CA GLU A 53 -3.50 -20.71 15.27
C GLU A 53 -4.29 -20.93 13.98
N GLN A 54 -4.86 -22.13 13.83
CA GLN A 54 -5.66 -22.53 12.66
C GLN A 54 -7.16 -22.33 12.86
N ALA A 55 -7.56 -21.85 14.05
CA ALA A 55 -8.96 -21.58 14.35
C ALA A 55 -9.46 -20.36 13.54
N PRO A 56 -10.74 -20.32 13.17
CA PRO A 56 -11.34 -19.13 12.58
C PRO A 56 -11.07 -17.87 13.41
N GLY A 57 -10.77 -16.78 12.73
CA GLY A 57 -10.57 -15.45 13.30
C GLY A 57 -9.19 -15.21 13.89
N THR A 58 -8.31 -16.21 13.94
CA THR A 58 -7.04 -16.10 14.67
C THR A 58 -5.86 -15.62 13.82
N CYS A 59 -5.98 -15.60 12.48
CA CYS A 59 -4.91 -15.11 11.59
C CYS A 59 -5.26 -13.80 10.87
N TRP A 60 -6.32 -13.12 11.30
CA TRP A 60 -6.81 -11.94 10.60
C TRP A 60 -5.79 -10.80 10.61
N SER A 61 -5.14 -10.57 11.76
CA SER A 61 -4.11 -9.51 11.93
C SER A 61 -2.97 -9.66 10.93
N GLU A 62 -2.44 -10.88 10.82
CA GLU A 62 -1.33 -11.26 9.96
C GLU A 62 -1.71 -11.08 8.48
N MET A 63 -2.91 -11.53 8.10
CA MET A 63 -3.44 -11.34 6.75
C MET A 63 -3.55 -9.84 6.40
N THR A 64 -4.04 -9.00 7.30
CA THR A 64 -4.08 -7.55 7.08
C THR A 64 -2.70 -6.91 7.04
N ALA A 65 -1.76 -7.35 7.87
CA ALA A 65 -0.40 -6.82 7.92
C ALA A 65 0.36 -7.03 6.60
N VAL A 66 0.11 -8.13 5.89
CA VAL A 66 0.66 -8.39 4.55
C VAL A 66 -0.11 -7.66 3.45
N MET A 67 -1.42 -7.46 3.61
CA MET A 67 -2.25 -6.79 2.62
C MET A 67 -1.96 -5.27 2.50
N GLU A 68 -1.66 -4.59 3.60
CA GLU A 68 -1.36 -3.15 3.58
C GLU A 68 -0.19 -2.77 2.65
N PRO A 69 1.00 -3.38 2.77
CA PRO A 69 2.10 -3.08 1.85
C PRO A 69 1.80 -3.53 0.42
N ALA A 70 1.04 -4.60 0.19
CA ALA A 70 0.60 -4.98 -1.17
C ALA A 70 -0.27 -3.89 -1.82
N ARG A 71 -1.14 -3.20 -1.05
CA ARG A 71 -1.91 -2.04 -1.55
C ARG A 71 -1.01 -0.85 -1.86
N THR A 72 0.02 -0.62 -1.06
CA THR A 72 1.03 0.41 -1.32
C THR A 72 1.81 0.11 -2.60
N LEU A 73 2.24 -1.14 -2.79
CA LEU A 73 2.86 -1.62 -4.01
C LEU A 73 1.98 -1.41 -5.23
N ARG A 74 0.69 -1.77 -5.16
CA ARG A 74 -0.26 -1.47 -6.25
C ARG A 74 -0.30 0.02 -6.61
N LYS A 75 -0.34 0.91 -5.61
CA LYS A 75 -0.35 2.36 -5.87
C LYS A 75 0.94 2.81 -6.57
N ALA A 76 2.08 2.29 -6.13
CA ALA A 76 3.37 2.58 -6.76
C ALA A 76 3.42 2.08 -8.21
N MET A 77 3.00 0.84 -8.48
CA MET A 77 2.95 0.26 -9.84
C MET A 77 2.01 1.04 -10.77
N ASN A 78 0.85 1.48 -10.26
CA ASN A 78 -0.08 2.32 -11.03
C ASN A 78 0.50 3.71 -11.35
N ALA A 79 1.30 4.25 -10.44
CA ALA A 79 1.96 5.54 -10.62
C ALA A 79 3.18 5.44 -11.56
N ASP A 80 3.81 4.27 -11.64
CA ASP A 80 4.93 4.01 -12.52
C ASP A 80 4.54 4.15 -14.00
N LYS A 81 5.45 4.74 -14.77
CA LYS A 81 5.32 5.02 -16.21
C LYS A 81 6.52 4.49 -16.99
N THR A 82 7.46 3.83 -16.32
CA THR A 82 8.70 3.33 -16.92
C THR A 82 8.47 2.06 -17.74
N VAL A 83 7.47 1.27 -17.37
CA VAL A 83 7.04 0.07 -18.10
C VAL A 83 5.66 0.25 -18.74
N GLY A 84 5.36 -0.58 -19.74
CA GLY A 84 4.05 -0.62 -20.37
C GLY A 84 2.95 -1.06 -19.40
N PRO A 85 1.68 -0.67 -19.65
CA PRO A 85 0.56 -0.98 -18.74
C PRO A 85 0.35 -2.48 -18.53
N ASP A 86 0.73 -3.31 -19.50
CA ASP A 86 0.53 -4.75 -19.45
C ASP A 86 1.55 -5.46 -18.55
N PHE A 87 2.71 -4.85 -18.28
CA PHE A 87 3.79 -5.45 -17.49
C PHE A 87 3.29 -5.90 -16.11
N TRP A 88 2.50 -5.05 -15.45
CA TRP A 88 2.02 -5.29 -14.09
C TRP A 88 0.80 -6.21 -14.00
N THR A 89 0.27 -6.71 -15.12
CA THR A 89 -0.99 -7.49 -15.12
C THR A 89 -0.90 -8.73 -14.22
N GLY A 90 0.24 -9.42 -14.20
CA GLY A 90 0.49 -10.58 -13.34
C GLY A 90 0.43 -10.20 -11.85
N ALA A 91 1.20 -9.19 -11.44
CA ALA A 91 1.17 -8.66 -10.08
C ALA A 91 -0.24 -8.19 -9.67
N TYR A 92 -0.96 -7.48 -10.56
CA TYR A 92 -2.31 -7.02 -10.27
C TYR A 92 -3.30 -8.17 -10.06
N ALA A 93 -3.17 -9.27 -10.81
CA ALA A 93 -4.01 -10.45 -10.63
C ALA A 93 -3.82 -11.06 -9.22
N LEU A 94 -2.57 -11.15 -8.75
CA LEU A 94 -2.25 -11.67 -7.42
C LEU A 94 -2.79 -10.75 -6.31
N ILE A 95 -2.57 -9.44 -6.41
CA ILE A 95 -3.11 -8.48 -5.44
C ILE A 95 -4.65 -8.50 -5.44
N ASN A 96 -5.29 -8.70 -6.60
CA ASN A 96 -6.75 -8.87 -6.66
C ASN A 96 -7.23 -10.11 -5.90
N THR A 97 -6.50 -11.22 -5.98
CA THR A 97 -6.80 -12.43 -5.20
C THR A 97 -6.67 -12.16 -3.71
N MET A 98 -5.60 -11.47 -3.30
CA MET A 98 -5.42 -11.06 -1.90
C MET A 98 -6.58 -10.17 -1.40
N GLU A 99 -6.96 -9.16 -2.18
CA GLU A 99 -8.06 -8.27 -1.81
C GLU A 99 -9.40 -8.98 -1.73
N LYS A 100 -9.68 -9.92 -2.64
CA LYS A 100 -10.88 -10.76 -2.58
C LYS A 100 -10.87 -11.63 -1.33
N GLY A 101 -9.74 -12.25 -1.01
CA GLY A 101 -9.56 -13.05 0.21
C GLY A 101 -9.84 -12.23 1.47
N ILE A 102 -9.29 -11.03 1.57
CA ILE A 102 -9.59 -10.10 2.68
C ILE A 102 -11.07 -9.69 2.68
N ALA A 103 -11.67 -9.40 1.52
CA ALA A 103 -13.07 -8.97 1.43
C ALA A 103 -14.08 -10.03 1.90
N VAL A 104 -13.71 -11.32 1.95
CA VAL A 104 -14.55 -12.37 2.56
C VAL A 104 -14.91 -12.06 4.01
N GLY A 105 -14.04 -11.33 4.72
CA GLY A 105 -14.25 -10.85 6.09
C GLY A 105 -14.13 -11.95 7.14
N GLU A 106 -13.41 -11.67 8.22
CA GLU A 106 -12.87 -12.64 9.18
C GLU A 106 -12.08 -13.78 8.49
N ASP A 107 -11.03 -14.23 9.15
CA ASP A 107 -10.33 -15.41 8.71
C ASP A 107 -11.25 -16.63 8.95
N LYS A 108 -12.02 -17.03 7.94
CA LYS A 108 -13.03 -18.09 8.08
C LYS A 108 -12.35 -19.45 8.17
N GLY A 109 -11.85 -19.80 9.34
CA GLY A 109 -11.33 -21.13 9.67
C GLY A 109 -12.42 -22.14 10.04
N ALA A 110 -12.09 -23.43 9.85
CA ALA A 110 -12.79 -24.64 10.28
C ALA A 110 -14.32 -24.69 10.13
N GLY A 111 -14.79 -24.89 8.90
CA GLY A 111 -16.20 -25.25 8.65
C GLY A 111 -16.54 -25.59 7.21
N THR A 112 -15.88 -24.98 6.20
CA THR A 112 -15.92 -25.49 4.81
C THR A 112 -14.82 -24.94 3.88
N PHE A 113 -14.34 -23.69 4.03
CA PHE A 113 -13.21 -23.12 3.25
C PHE A 113 -12.54 -21.95 3.99
N SER A 114 -11.20 -21.85 3.96
CA SER A 114 -10.43 -20.72 4.50
C SER A 114 -9.97 -19.77 3.39
N ASN A 115 -10.02 -18.46 3.65
CA ASN A 115 -9.51 -17.39 2.79
C ASN A 115 -8.01 -17.09 3.01
N ARG A 116 -7.36 -17.77 3.96
CA ARG A 116 -5.91 -17.63 4.21
C ARG A 116 -5.06 -17.89 2.96
N PRO A 117 -5.29 -18.94 2.16
CA PRO A 117 -4.47 -19.21 0.97
C PRO A 117 -4.60 -18.12 -0.09
N ASP A 118 -5.79 -17.55 -0.26
CA ASP A 118 -6.02 -16.46 -1.22
C ASP A 118 -5.21 -15.21 -0.85
N VAL A 119 -5.07 -14.91 0.43
CA VAL A 119 -4.30 -13.75 0.91
C VAL A 119 -2.81 -14.08 1.01
N LEU A 120 -2.47 -15.06 1.84
CA LEU A 120 -1.07 -15.35 2.19
C LEU A 120 -0.36 -16.10 1.08
N GLY A 121 -1.01 -17.10 0.46
CA GLY A 121 -0.42 -17.81 -0.69
C GLY A 121 -0.18 -16.88 -1.87
N SER A 122 -1.16 -16.02 -2.20
CA SER A 122 -0.96 -15.01 -3.24
C SER A 122 0.10 -13.97 -2.88
N ALA A 123 0.30 -13.67 -1.59
CA ALA A 123 1.37 -12.77 -1.17
C ALA A 123 2.76 -13.36 -1.46
N HIS A 124 2.98 -14.64 -1.17
CA HIS A 124 4.23 -15.32 -1.51
C HIS A 124 4.44 -15.35 -3.02
N HIS A 125 3.41 -15.75 -3.79
CA HIS A 125 3.49 -15.72 -5.25
C HIS A 125 3.75 -14.31 -5.80
N LEU A 126 3.23 -13.26 -5.16
CA LEU A 126 3.52 -11.89 -5.55
C LEU A 126 4.98 -11.52 -5.26
N ALA A 127 5.53 -11.96 -4.13
CA ALA A 127 6.94 -11.74 -3.80
C ALA A 127 7.85 -12.44 -4.84
N ASP A 128 7.54 -13.69 -5.18
CA ASP A 128 8.26 -14.46 -6.21
C ASP A 128 8.14 -13.77 -7.58
N TRP A 129 6.93 -13.35 -7.97
CA TRP A 129 6.70 -12.67 -9.24
C TRP A 129 7.54 -11.40 -9.37
N LEU A 130 7.68 -10.62 -8.29
CA LEU A 130 8.49 -9.40 -8.27
C LEU A 130 10.00 -9.69 -8.44
N ASP A 131 10.49 -10.84 -7.98
CA ASP A 131 11.87 -11.28 -8.22
C ASP A 131 12.10 -11.76 -9.65
N GLU A 132 11.11 -12.44 -10.23
CA GLU A 132 11.16 -12.91 -11.61
C GLU A 132 11.02 -11.78 -12.63
N HIS A 133 10.43 -10.65 -12.22
CA HIS A 133 10.14 -9.49 -13.08
C HIS A 133 10.76 -8.20 -12.54
N PRO A 134 12.11 -8.12 -12.42
CA PRO A 134 12.77 -6.93 -11.91
C PRO A 134 12.60 -5.75 -12.87
N LEU A 135 12.42 -4.56 -12.31
CA LEU A 135 12.56 -3.32 -13.06
C LEU A 135 14.05 -3.08 -13.29
N SER A 136 14.48 -3.23 -14.55
CA SER A 136 15.85 -3.01 -15.03
C SER A 136 16.34 -1.58 -14.86
#